data_AF-Q6AE85-F1
#
_entry.id   AF-Q6AE85-F1
#
_cell.length_a   1.000
_cell.length_b   1.000
_cell.length_c   1.000
_cell.angle_alpha   90.00
_cell.angle_beta   90.00
_cell.angle_gamma   90.00
#
_symmetry.space_group_name_H-M   'P 1'
#
loop_
_entity.id
_entity.type
_entity.pdbx_description
1 polymer ?
#
loop_
_entity_poly.entity_id
_entity_poly.type
_entity_poly.pdbx_seq_one_letter_code
_entity_poly.pdbx_strand_id
1 'polypeptide(L)'
;MHLKVEWVGTVALALSAILAAFLAFYIGRSHASQGGELPEDRLDANIDDGDPELGHFSPWSWWPVALASAAALVLLGLAVGFWLCFIGVAFAFVCIVGWVFEYYRGHFAR
;
A
#
# COMPACT_ATOMS: atom_id res chain seq x y z
N MET A 1 -38.13 -13.24 19.45
CA MET A 1 -37.23 -12.13 19.84
C MET A 1 -35.95 -12.17 18.97
N HIS A 2 -36.06 -12.13 17.63
CA HIS A 2 -34.94 -12.36 16.70
C HIS A 2 -34.99 -11.52 15.40
N LEU A 3 -35.42 -10.26 15.47
CA LEU A 3 -35.50 -9.34 14.31
C LEU A 3 -34.83 -7.99 14.61
N LYS A 4 -33.75 -7.99 15.40
CA LYS A 4 -32.97 -6.76 15.66
C LYS A 4 -31.71 -6.78 14.80
N VAL A 5 -31.43 -5.67 14.15
CA VAL A 5 -30.20 -5.46 13.37
C VAL A 5 -29.00 -5.62 14.30
N GLU A 6 -28.06 -6.44 13.85
CA GLU A 6 -26.77 -6.63 14.50
C GLU A 6 -25.79 -5.62 13.89
N TRP A 7 -25.44 -4.59 14.67
CA TRP A 7 -24.76 -3.41 14.15
C TRP A 7 -23.29 -3.65 13.81
N VAL A 8 -22.58 -4.53 14.51
CA VAL A 8 -21.14 -4.77 14.29
C VAL A 8 -20.94 -5.43 12.92
N GLY A 9 -21.65 -6.52 12.64
CA GLY A 9 -21.57 -7.23 11.37
C GLY A 9 -22.19 -6.43 10.23
N THR A 10 -23.30 -5.72 10.46
CA THR A 10 -23.92 -4.88 9.43
C THR A 10 -22.96 -3.78 8.97
N VAL A 11 -22.29 -3.09 9.91
CA VAL A 11 -21.31 -2.05 9.56
C VAL A 11 -20.07 -2.65 8.90
N ALA A 12 -19.53 -3.76 9.43
CA ALA A 12 -18.35 -4.41 8.86
C ALA A 12 -18.58 -4.90 7.41
N LEU A 13 -19.72 -5.55 7.15
CA LEU A 13 -20.09 -6.02 5.82
C LEU A 13 -20.39 -4.86 4.87
N ALA A 14 -21.07 -3.81 5.35
CA ALA A 14 -21.34 -2.63 4.54
C ALA A 14 -20.05 -1.93 4.10
N LEU A 15 -19.11 -1.69 5.02
CA LEU A 15 -17.81 -1.08 4.69
C LEU A 15 -16.97 -1.98 3.78
N SER A 16 -17.02 -3.29 3.98
CA SER A 16 -16.33 -4.25 3.10
C SER A 16 -16.91 -4.26 1.68
N ALA A 17 -18.23 -4.19 1.55
CA ALA A 17 -18.90 -4.10 0.25
C ALA A 17 -18.56 -2.78 -0.47
N ILE A 18 -18.51 -1.66 0.27
CA ILE A 18 -18.07 -0.37 -0.27
C ILE A 18 -16.62 -0.43 -0.75
N LEU A 19 -15.71 -1.03 0.04
CA LEU A 19 -14.31 -1.22 -0.37
C LEU A 19 -14.20 -2.07 -1.65
N ALA A 20 -14.94 -3.19 -1.71
CA ALA A 20 -14.97 -4.04 -2.89
C ALA A 20 -15.50 -3.29 -4.13
N ALA A 21 -16.55 -2.47 -3.96
CA ALA A 21 -17.08 -1.63 -5.03
C ALA A 21 -16.06 -0.59 -5.51
N PHE A 22 -15.30 0.05 -4.61
CA PHE A 22 -14.23 0.97 -4.99
C PHE A 22 -13.11 0.28 -5.78
N LEU A 23 -12.68 -0.90 -5.34
CA LEU A 23 -11.67 -1.68 -6.05
C LEU A 23 -12.16 -2.10 -7.43
N ALA A 24 -13.39 -2.62 -7.54
CA ALA A 24 -14.00 -3.02 -8.81
C ALA A 24 -14.14 -1.82 -9.77
N PHE A 25 -14.57 -0.66 -9.27
CA PHE A 25 -14.65 0.56 -10.05
C PHE A 25 -13.27 0.99 -10.58
N TYR A 26 -12.25 1.03 -9.72
CA TYR A 26 -10.91 1.45 -10.11
C TYR A 26 -10.28 0.51 -11.14
N ILE A 27 -10.31 -0.80 -10.87
CA ILE A 27 -9.75 -1.81 -11.78
C ILE A 27 -10.49 -1.79 -13.11
N GLY A 28 -11.83 -1.77 -13.10
CA GLY A 28 -12.62 -1.70 -14.32
C GLY A 28 -12.34 -0.44 -15.14
N ARG A 29 -12.16 0.71 -14.47
CA ARG A 29 -11.79 1.96 -15.15
C ARG A 29 -10.37 1.89 -15.73
N SER A 30 -9.43 1.28 -15.02
CA SER A 30 -8.04 1.09 -15.46
C SER A 30 -7.97 0.21 -16.70
N HIS A 31 -8.63 -0.96 -16.66
CA HIS A 31 -8.74 -1.88 -17.80
C HIS A 31 -9.37 -1.18 -19.02
N ALA A 32 -10.43 -0.39 -18.82
CA ALA A 32 -11.04 0.38 -19.92
C ALA A 32 -10.12 1.47 -20.51
N SER A 33 -9.14 1.99 -19.76
CA SER A 33 -8.15 2.96 -20.27
C SER A 33 -6.92 2.35 -20.92
N GLN A 34 -6.77 1.03 -20.88
CA GLN A 34 -5.53 0.36 -21.24
C GLN A 34 -5.17 0.44 -22.72
N GLY A 35 -6.17 0.58 -23.59
CA GLY A 35 -5.96 0.72 -25.04
C GLY A 35 -5.74 -0.61 -25.77
N GLY A 36 -5.86 -1.75 -25.09
CA GLY A 36 -5.75 -3.10 -25.65
C GLY A 36 -5.79 -4.17 -24.55
N GLU A 37 -5.88 -5.44 -24.93
CA GLU A 37 -5.65 -6.55 -24.00
C GLU A 37 -4.14 -6.76 -23.83
N LEU A 38 -3.65 -6.87 -22.60
CA LEU A 38 -2.23 -7.16 -22.38
C LEU A 38 -1.94 -8.63 -22.70
N PRO A 39 -0.67 -8.98 -22.93
CA PRO A 39 -0.24 -10.38 -23.04
C PRO A 39 -0.65 -11.24 -21.83
N GLU A 40 -0.71 -10.67 -20.62
CA GLU A 40 -1.08 -11.39 -19.40
C GLU A 40 -2.56 -11.85 -19.35
N ASP A 41 -3.45 -11.24 -20.14
CA ASP A 41 -4.87 -11.62 -20.23
C ASP A 41 -5.18 -12.52 -21.44
N ARG A 42 -4.19 -12.79 -22.29
CA ARG A 42 -4.35 -13.56 -23.54
C ARG A 42 -3.92 -15.02 -23.39
N LEU A 43 -4.77 -15.93 -23.87
CA LEU A 43 -4.48 -17.38 -23.84
C LEU A 43 -3.42 -17.83 -24.87
N ASP A 44 -3.11 -16.98 -25.85
CA ASP A 44 -2.21 -17.26 -26.98
C ASP A 44 -0.90 -16.43 -26.92
N ALA A 45 -0.63 -15.78 -25.78
CA ALA A 45 0.55 -14.93 -25.60
C ALA A 45 1.85 -15.73 -25.55
N ASN A 46 2.91 -15.18 -26.13
CA ASN A 46 4.28 -15.69 -26.05
C ASN A 46 5.11 -14.88 -25.04
N ILE A 47 6.25 -15.44 -24.63
CA ILE A 47 7.19 -14.76 -23.72
C ILE A 47 7.71 -13.44 -24.33
N ASP A 48 7.88 -13.42 -25.66
CA ASP A 48 8.39 -12.26 -26.40
C ASP A 48 7.35 -11.12 -26.52
N ASP A 49 6.08 -11.36 -26.15
CA ASP A 49 5.02 -10.34 -26.21
C ASP A 49 5.07 -9.37 -25.01
N GLY A 50 5.80 -9.72 -23.94
CA GLY A 50 5.95 -8.90 -22.74
C GLY A 50 7.00 -7.79 -22.90
N ASP A 51 6.75 -6.63 -22.26
CA ASP A 51 7.72 -5.54 -22.26
C ASP A 51 9.01 -5.94 -21.51
N PRO A 52 10.20 -5.85 -22.14
CA PRO A 52 11.46 -6.13 -21.46
C PRO A 52 11.77 -5.13 -20.33
N GLU A 53 11.20 -3.92 -20.35
CA GLU A 53 11.40 -2.88 -19.35
C GLU A 53 10.19 -2.77 -18.40
N LEU A 54 10.15 -3.58 -17.34
CA LEU A 54 9.07 -3.58 -16.34
C LEU A 54 8.98 -2.30 -15.47
N GLY A 55 10.02 -1.46 -15.48
CA GLY A 55 10.13 -0.25 -14.68
C GLY A 55 11.26 -0.29 -13.66
N HIS A 56 11.20 0.62 -12.69
CA HIS A 56 12.24 0.77 -11.68
C HIS A 56 11.94 -0.06 -10.42
N PHE A 57 12.94 -0.84 -9.98
CA PHE A 57 12.91 -1.55 -8.72
C PHE A 57 14.09 -1.14 -7.85
N SER A 58 13.82 -0.94 -6.57
CA SER A 58 14.86 -0.73 -5.56
C SER A 58 15.77 -1.97 -5.47
N PRO A 59 17.10 -1.85 -5.64
CA PRO A 59 18.00 -2.97 -5.43
C PRO A 59 18.14 -3.33 -3.95
N TRP A 60 17.99 -2.35 -3.06
CA TRP A 60 17.92 -2.50 -1.61
C TRP A 60 17.36 -1.23 -0.98
N SER A 61 16.73 -1.35 0.19
CA SER A 61 16.29 -0.20 0.99
C SER A 61 16.18 -0.58 2.47
N TRP A 62 16.78 0.21 3.35
CA TRP A 62 16.64 0.03 4.82
C TRP A 62 15.44 0.80 5.39
N TRP A 63 14.85 1.71 4.62
CA TRP A 63 13.75 2.55 5.08
C TRP A 63 12.48 1.77 5.49
N PRO A 64 12.07 0.67 4.83
CA PRO A 64 10.93 -0.11 5.28
C PRO A 64 11.09 -0.64 6.72
N VAL A 65 12.29 -1.13 7.05
CA VAL A 65 12.62 -1.65 8.40
C VAL A 65 12.63 -0.53 9.43
N ALA A 66 13.20 0.63 9.07
CA ALA A 66 13.21 1.80 9.95
C ALA A 66 11.78 2.34 10.20
N LEU A 67 10.92 2.36 9.17
CA LEU A 67 9.52 2.78 9.31
C LEU A 67 8.70 1.79 10.14
N ALA A 68 8.90 0.48 9.94
CA ALA A 68 8.27 -0.55 10.77
C ALA A 68 8.67 -0.41 12.24
N SER A 69 9.95 -0.11 12.50
CA SER A 69 10.46 0.16 13.84
C SER A 69 9.82 1.42 14.45
N ALA A 70 9.62 2.47 13.66
CA ALA A 70 8.91 3.67 14.09
C ALA A 70 7.44 3.39 14.46
N ALA A 71 6.73 2.61 13.64
CA ALA A 71 5.37 2.17 13.95
C ALA A 71 5.32 1.32 15.23
N ALA A 72 6.29 0.42 15.40
CA ALA A 72 6.41 -0.39 16.62
C ALA A 72 6.64 0.48 17.86
N LEU A 73 7.44 1.56 17.77
CA LEU A 73 7.64 2.52 18.87
C LEU A 73 6.35 3.27 19.24
N VAL A 74 5.53 3.65 18.25
CA VAL A 74 4.22 4.27 18.50
C VAL A 74 3.30 3.31 19.25
N LEU A 75 3.21 2.06 18.79
CA LEU A 75 2.41 1.04 19.48
C LEU A 75 2.93 0.72 20.88
N LEU A 76 4.26 0.66 21.04
CA LEU A 76 4.89 0.48 22.36
C LEU A 76 4.57 1.64 23.29
N GLY A 77 4.49 2.87 22.78
CA GLY A 77 4.08 4.04 23.56
C GLY A 77 2.64 3.95 24.07
N LEU A 78 1.73 3.34 23.31
CA LEU A 78 0.36 3.09 23.79
C LEU A 78 0.33 2.09 24.97
N ALA A 79 1.29 1.16 25.03
CA ALA A 79 1.37 0.16 26.08
C ALA A 79 2.16 0.62 27.32
N VAL A 80 3.27 1.34 27.13
CA VAL A 80 4.21 1.72 28.21
C VAL A 80 3.99 3.15 28.69
N GLY A 81 3.72 4.09 27.77
CA GLY A 81 3.53 5.50 28.11
C GLY A 81 3.50 6.41 26.88
N PHE A 82 2.50 7.30 26.84
CA PHE A 82 2.20 8.15 25.68
C PHE A 82 3.35 9.05 25.21
N TRP A 83 4.31 9.37 26.08
CA TRP A 83 5.47 10.18 25.70
C TRP A 83 6.30 9.54 24.57
N LEU A 84 6.36 8.20 24.53
CA LEU A 84 7.08 7.45 23.51
C LEU A 84 6.38 7.52 22.14
N CYS A 85 5.07 7.73 22.10
CA CYS A 85 4.33 7.91 20.85
C CYS A 85 4.81 9.15 20.09
N PHE A 86 5.11 10.25 20.78
CA PHE A 86 5.62 11.46 20.12
C PHE A 86 6.99 11.22 19.46
N ILE A 87 7.85 10.44 20.10
CA ILE A 87 9.16 10.05 19.56
C ILE A 87 8.97 9.14 18.35
N GLY A 88 8.10 8.12 18.47
CA GLY A 88 7.78 7.20 17.38
C GLY A 88 7.21 7.91 16.15
N VAL A 89 6.30 8.87 16.35
CA VAL A 89 5.71 9.68 15.26
C VAL A 89 6.75 10.58 14.61
N ALA A 90 7.58 11.27 15.40
CA ALA A 90 8.66 12.10 14.85
C ALA A 90 9.66 11.26 14.03
N PHE A 91 9.99 10.07 14.52
CA PHE A 91 10.86 9.14 13.80
C PHE A 91 10.19 8.59 12.53
N ALA A 92 8.90 8.23 12.59
CA ALA A 92 8.13 7.77 11.43
C ALA A 92 8.10 8.82 10.33
N PHE A 93 7.96 10.10 10.68
CA PHE A 93 7.99 11.19 9.72
C PHE A 93 9.33 11.24 8.97
N VAL A 94 10.45 11.16 9.68
CA VAL A 94 11.79 11.10 9.07
C VAL A 94 11.93 9.86 8.18
N CYS A 95 11.45 8.70 8.63
CA CYS A 95 11.51 7.46 7.85
C CYS A 95 10.68 7.54 6.56
N ILE A 96 9.47 8.10 6.60
CA ILE A 96 8.61 8.26 5.41
C ILE A 96 9.27 9.21 4.41
N VAL A 97 9.75 10.38 4.87
CA VAL A 97 10.46 11.33 4.02
C VAL A 97 11.70 10.67 3.41
N GLY A 98 12.49 9.97 4.23
CA GLY A 98 13.69 9.26 3.77
C GLY A 98 13.39 8.21 2.70
N TRP A 99 12.30 7.44 2.87
CA TRP A 99 11.89 6.41 1.92
C TRP A 99 11.37 7.00 0.61
N VAL A 100 10.47 7.99 0.68
CA VAL A 100 9.87 8.63 -0.50
C VAL A 100 10.94 9.31 -1.35
N PHE A 101 11.92 9.96 -0.73
CA PHE A 101 12.99 10.68 -1.42
C PHE A 101 14.26 9.85 -1.65
N GLU A 102 14.26 8.54 -1.35
CA GLU A 102 15.45 7.69 -1.46
C GLU A 102 16.09 7.75 -2.85
N TYR A 103 15.29 7.64 -3.90
CA TYR A 103 15.73 7.65 -5.30
C TYR A 103 15.75 9.05 -5.93
N TYR A 104 15.48 10.09 -5.14
CA TYR A 104 15.48 11.49 -5.60
C TYR A 104 16.64 12.31 -5.02
N ARG A 105 17.61 11.66 -4.35
CA ARG A 105 18.79 12.32 -3.76
C ARG A 105 20.05 11.45 -3.87
N GLY A 106 21.22 12.10 -3.96
CA GLY A 106 22.52 11.42 -3.96
C GLY A 106 22.77 10.58 -5.22
N HIS A 107 23.49 9.46 -5.07
CA HIS A 107 23.92 8.59 -6.20
C HIS A 107 22.79 7.86 -6.94
N PHE A 108 21.55 7.94 -6.46
CA PHE A 108 20.37 7.31 -7.07
C PHE A 108 19.44 8.28 -7.78
N ALA A 109 19.74 9.59 -7.77
CA ALA A 109 19.01 10.56 -8.56
C ALA A 109 19.29 10.30 -10.05
N ARG A 110 18.32 9.69 -10.72
CA ARG A 110 18.31 9.49 -12.17
C ARG A 110 17.33 10.44 -12.82
#